data_AF-A0A3M1K9X7-F1
#
_entry.id   AF-A0A3M1K9X7-F1
#
_cell.length_a   1.000
_cell.length_b   1.000
_cell.length_c   1.000
_cell.angle_alpha   90.00
_cell.angle_beta   90.00
_cell.angle_gamma   90.00
#
_symmetry.space_group_name_H-M   'P 1'
#
loop_
_entity.id
_entity.type
_entity.pdbx_description
1 polymer ?
#
loop_
_entity_poly.entity_id
_entity_poly.type
_entity_poly.pdbx_seq_one_letter_code
_entity_poly.pdbx_strand_id
1 'polypeptide(L)'
;MSASSSSRQSKRKAHWGRRLRLFGRRVAPWLGGGAVVGLMVVAFPPVAARMPRALHLAAMMAAGALAGFAWWLREWSLAREASAHAGDRPRLVHAAPEGIATLSPAARHERQRTREALLRGRLQGIVSTLRHILSAHAAVLYVQNERGELELVCHSATDEALVVPVLDGKPGVVHWAFRHAEPFSAMELGRSVSGIEYYSMDQGIRSLVAVPVLRQEASVGVLAVDSREVQAFTGDEYVYVLESTAMQIANWLDRDAEQADAEEELAQWRAFFAAAQRLQAIDEVGSAVDYALELVDTVVDADLVVLCEAVPGQRSFVIRGAAGRTFGVESDTGFAADESWLGLSLERGFVQRIGDLSRRKAGLPLICRGDGIPDQGSVVAIPVDRRDGDATPGGGLLLWSHRADMFSAAETSMLEQLMAPFSLAWSRVRVTEQLRQMATRDALTGLNNRRVANEHFEAERRRALRTGKPLAAILFDVDHFKRVNDTWGHDVGDDVLRNVARVLRESVRETDLPARYGGEEFFVVLPETDIDGARRLAERIRKRLEKSRVPLKNGKFLQVTASFGVAVFDPSLNPEEGLTGVAKRADLALYAAKEGGRNQVRIADDADHPLAAL
;
A
#
# COMPACT_ATOMS: atom_id res chain seq x y z
N MET A 1 -47.19 -42.28 -24.71
CA MET A 1 -47.36 -40.85 -25.06
C MET A 1 -46.04 -40.12 -24.81
N SER A 2 -45.14 -40.09 -25.79
CA SER A 2 -43.82 -39.45 -25.65
C SER A 2 -43.23 -39.11 -27.02
N ALA A 3 -43.86 -38.17 -27.73
CA ALA A 3 -43.30 -37.58 -28.96
C ALA A 3 -43.98 -36.24 -29.29
N SER A 4 -43.79 -35.20 -28.48
CA SER A 4 -44.18 -33.83 -28.89
C SER A 4 -43.46 -32.67 -28.18
N SER A 5 -42.52 -32.91 -27.26
CA SER A 5 -41.86 -31.82 -26.52
C SER A 5 -40.59 -31.25 -27.17
N SER A 6 -39.91 -31.99 -28.07
CA SER A 6 -38.62 -31.54 -28.62
C SER A 6 -38.74 -30.54 -29.78
N SER A 7 -39.84 -30.56 -30.53
CA SER A 7 -40.02 -29.70 -31.72
C SER A 7 -40.44 -28.26 -31.38
N ARG A 8 -41.09 -28.03 -30.22
CA ARG A 8 -41.46 -26.68 -29.74
C ARG A 8 -40.27 -25.91 -29.14
N GLN A 9 -39.29 -26.60 -28.54
CA GLN A 9 -38.07 -25.97 -28.03
C GLN A 9 -37.12 -25.52 -29.14
N SER A 10 -37.02 -26.30 -30.23
CA SER A 10 -36.19 -25.98 -31.40
C SER A 10 -36.69 -24.73 -32.14
N LYS A 11 -38.00 -24.61 -32.38
CA LYS A 11 -38.59 -23.43 -33.05
C LYS A 11 -38.52 -22.14 -32.21
N ARG A 12 -38.55 -22.23 -30.87
CA ARG A 12 -38.33 -21.08 -29.97
C ARG A 12 -36.88 -20.59 -30.03
N LYS A 13 -35.87 -21.47 -30.00
CA LYS A 13 -34.44 -21.08 -30.08
C LYS A 13 -34.10 -20.34 -31.38
N ALA A 14 -34.66 -20.75 -32.51
CA ALA A 14 -34.44 -20.09 -33.80
C ALA A 14 -35.07 -18.68 -33.88
N HIS A 15 -36.19 -18.44 -33.20
CA HIS A 15 -36.86 -17.14 -33.16
C HIS A 15 -36.12 -16.11 -32.27
N TRP A 16 -35.51 -16.56 -31.18
CA TRP A 16 -34.67 -15.74 -30.30
C TRP A 16 -33.35 -15.33 -30.96
N GLY A 17 -32.71 -16.26 -31.69
CA GLY A 17 -31.47 -15.99 -32.43
C GLY A 17 -31.60 -14.99 -33.60
N ARG A 18 -32.82 -14.70 -34.09
CA ARG A 18 -33.07 -13.63 -35.07
C ARG A 18 -33.30 -12.27 -34.41
N ARG A 19 -33.96 -12.22 -33.24
CA ARG A 19 -34.16 -10.98 -32.47
C ARG A 19 -32.86 -10.42 -31.87
N LEU A 20 -31.96 -11.28 -31.38
CA LEU A 20 -30.63 -10.89 -30.90
C LEU A 20 -29.75 -10.26 -32.00
N ARG A 21 -29.81 -10.79 -33.23
CA ARG A 21 -29.06 -10.24 -34.38
C ARG A 21 -29.60 -8.90 -34.88
N LEU A 22 -30.91 -8.65 -34.73
CA LEU A 22 -31.53 -7.37 -35.05
C LEU A 22 -31.26 -6.31 -33.97
N PHE A 23 -31.18 -6.70 -32.70
CA PHE A 23 -30.83 -5.80 -31.59
C PHE A 23 -29.35 -5.36 -31.66
N GLY A 24 -28.43 -6.30 -31.90
CA GLY A 24 -26.99 -6.00 -32.03
C GLY A 24 -26.62 -5.12 -33.23
N ARG A 25 -27.44 -5.08 -34.29
CA ARG A 25 -27.18 -4.24 -35.47
C ARG A 25 -27.72 -2.81 -35.38
N ARG A 26 -28.70 -2.53 -34.51
CA ARG A 26 -29.30 -1.19 -34.38
C ARG A 26 -28.83 -0.40 -33.16
N VAL A 27 -28.35 -1.06 -32.10
CA VAL A 27 -28.01 -0.42 -30.82
C VAL A 27 -26.50 -0.28 -30.60
N ALA A 28 -25.68 -1.12 -31.26
CA ALA A 28 -24.22 -1.15 -31.09
C ALA A 28 -23.44 0.13 -31.47
N PRO A 29 -23.92 1.03 -32.37
CA PRO A 29 -23.20 2.27 -32.63
C PRO A 29 -23.32 3.34 -31.53
N TRP A 30 -24.27 3.19 -30.59
CA TRP A 30 -24.62 4.24 -29.62
C TRP A 30 -24.24 3.93 -28.17
N LEU A 31 -23.77 2.72 -27.88
CA LEU A 31 -23.35 2.33 -26.52
C LEU A 31 -21.89 1.88 -26.53
N GLY A 32 -21.03 2.68 -25.90
CA GLY A 32 -19.63 2.33 -25.66
C GLY A 32 -19.50 0.97 -24.96
N GLY A 33 -18.46 0.21 -25.30
CA GLY A 33 -18.30 -1.23 -25.04
C GLY A 33 -18.45 -1.70 -23.58
N GLY A 34 -18.46 -0.81 -22.59
CA GLY A 34 -18.73 -1.16 -21.19
C GLY A 34 -20.21 -1.50 -20.88
N ALA A 35 -21.18 -0.96 -21.65
CA ALA A 35 -22.60 -1.17 -21.36
C ALA A 35 -23.12 -2.57 -21.77
N VAL A 36 -22.40 -3.27 -22.66
CA VAL A 36 -22.83 -4.59 -23.20
C VAL A 36 -22.57 -5.72 -22.20
N VAL A 37 -21.56 -5.59 -21.32
CA VAL A 37 -21.22 -6.60 -20.31
C VAL A 37 -22.13 -6.47 -19.08
N GLY A 38 -22.44 -5.23 -18.65
CA GLY A 38 -23.39 -4.97 -17.56
C GLY A 38 -24.82 -5.45 -17.88
N LEU A 39 -25.26 -5.31 -19.14
CA LEU A 39 -26.60 -5.78 -19.54
C LEU A 39 -26.72 -7.31 -19.59
N MET A 40 -25.62 -8.06 -19.75
CA MET A 40 -25.68 -9.53 -19.80
C MET A 40 -25.90 -10.15 -18.40
N VAL A 41 -25.45 -9.49 -17.34
CA VAL A 41 -25.66 -9.93 -15.94
C VAL A 41 -27.06 -9.57 -15.43
N VAL A 42 -27.63 -8.45 -15.89
CA VAL A 42 -28.97 -8.00 -15.48
C VAL A 42 -30.11 -8.67 -16.26
N ALA A 43 -29.87 -9.23 -17.45
CA ALA A 43 -30.93 -9.71 -18.34
C ALA A 43 -31.28 -11.22 -18.26
N PHE A 44 -30.60 -12.06 -17.46
CA PHE A 44 -30.91 -13.50 -17.40
C PHE A 44 -30.92 -14.09 -15.97
N PRO A 45 -32.05 -13.96 -15.25
CA PRO A 45 -32.23 -14.53 -13.91
C PRO A 45 -32.19 -16.07 -13.79
N PRO A 46 -32.54 -16.91 -14.80
CA PRO A 46 -32.79 -18.32 -14.50
C PRO A 46 -31.56 -19.24 -14.58
N VAL A 47 -30.36 -18.72 -14.87
CA VAL A 47 -29.12 -19.52 -14.94
C VAL A 47 -28.22 -19.35 -13.70
N ALA A 48 -28.35 -18.23 -12.97
CA ALA A 48 -27.57 -17.95 -11.76
C ALA A 48 -28.02 -18.77 -10.53
N ALA A 49 -29.26 -19.26 -10.51
CA ALA A 49 -29.83 -19.99 -9.37
C ALA A 49 -29.30 -21.45 -9.18
N ARG A 50 -28.28 -21.87 -9.93
CA ARG A 50 -27.72 -23.24 -9.84
C ARG A 50 -26.19 -23.32 -9.75
N MET A 51 -25.48 -22.20 -9.64
CA MET A 51 -24.01 -22.23 -9.49
C MET A 51 -23.57 -22.25 -8.01
N PRO A 52 -22.56 -23.07 -7.64
CA PRO A 52 -21.93 -23.00 -6.33
C PRO A 52 -21.29 -21.62 -6.09
N ARG A 53 -21.37 -21.08 -4.86
CA ARG A 53 -20.88 -19.73 -4.48
C ARG A 53 -19.44 -19.42 -4.93
N ALA A 54 -18.56 -20.43 -4.96
CA ALA A 54 -17.17 -20.27 -5.42
C ALA A 54 -17.03 -19.89 -6.91
N LEU A 55 -17.91 -20.39 -7.78
CA LEU A 55 -17.93 -20.05 -9.21
C LEU A 55 -18.49 -18.65 -9.45
N HIS A 56 -19.39 -18.19 -8.59
CA HIS A 56 -19.94 -16.84 -8.63
C HIS A 56 -18.88 -15.80 -8.24
N LEU A 57 -18.09 -16.10 -7.21
CA LEU A 57 -16.97 -15.26 -6.76
C LEU A 57 -15.86 -15.19 -7.84
N ALA A 58 -15.51 -16.33 -8.45
CA ALA A 58 -14.54 -16.39 -9.54
C ALA A 58 -14.99 -15.61 -10.79
N ALA A 59 -16.28 -15.68 -11.13
CA ALA A 59 -16.86 -14.92 -12.24
C ALA A 59 -16.88 -13.41 -11.96
N MET A 60 -17.12 -12.99 -10.72
CA MET A 60 -17.05 -11.58 -10.31
C MET A 60 -15.61 -11.05 -10.31
N MET A 61 -14.63 -11.84 -9.84
CA MET A 61 -13.21 -11.48 -9.92
C MET A 61 -12.73 -11.36 -11.38
N ALA A 62 -13.15 -12.27 -12.26
CA ALA A 62 -12.81 -12.21 -13.69
C ALA A 62 -13.45 -11.00 -14.39
N ALA A 63 -14.69 -10.65 -14.04
CA ALA A 63 -15.37 -9.47 -14.57
C ALA A 63 -14.74 -8.16 -14.08
N GLY A 64 -14.34 -8.09 -12.81
CA GLY A 64 -13.60 -6.96 -12.24
C GLY A 64 -12.22 -6.77 -12.88
N ALA A 65 -11.49 -7.86 -13.10
CA ALA A 65 -10.20 -7.84 -13.79
C ALA A 65 -10.32 -7.37 -15.26
N LEU A 66 -11.37 -7.82 -15.97
CA LEU A 66 -11.63 -7.40 -17.36
C LEU A 66 -12.09 -5.94 -17.47
N ALA A 67 -12.89 -5.46 -16.53
CA ALA A 67 -13.30 -4.06 -16.46
C ALA A 67 -12.10 -3.14 -16.12
N GLY A 68 -11.24 -3.56 -15.19
CA GLY A 68 -9.99 -2.88 -14.87
C GLY A 68 -9.02 -2.85 -16.05
N PHE A 69 -8.90 -3.96 -16.80
CA PHE A 69 -8.06 -4.04 -18.00
C PHE A 69 -8.59 -3.18 -19.16
N ALA A 70 -9.90 -3.12 -19.36
CA ALA A 70 -10.53 -2.27 -20.38
C ALA A 70 -10.42 -0.78 -20.04
N TRP A 71 -10.53 -0.42 -18.77
CA TRP A 71 -10.29 0.94 -18.28
C TRP A 71 -8.80 1.33 -18.40
N TRP A 72 -7.89 0.42 -18.04
CA TRP A 72 -6.44 0.56 -18.23
C TRP A 72 -6.04 0.75 -19.70
N LEU A 73 -6.62 -0.01 -20.64
CA LEU A 73 -6.36 0.17 -22.08
C LEU A 73 -6.80 1.55 -22.59
N ARG A 74 -7.91 2.08 -22.05
CA ARG A 74 -8.44 3.40 -22.42
C ARG A 74 -7.60 4.53 -21.82
N GLU A 75 -7.17 4.41 -20.57
CA GLU A 75 -6.26 5.39 -19.97
C GLU A 75 -4.85 5.31 -20.55
N TRP A 76 -4.35 4.11 -20.86
CA TRP A 76 -3.04 3.94 -21.50
C TRP A 76 -3.00 4.55 -22.91
N SER A 77 -4.11 4.46 -23.67
CA SER A 77 -4.20 5.17 -24.96
C SER A 77 -4.21 6.69 -24.78
N LEU A 78 -4.93 7.20 -23.77
CA LEU A 78 -4.97 8.65 -23.46
C LEU A 78 -3.62 9.16 -22.91
N ALA A 79 -2.92 8.35 -22.11
CA ALA A 79 -1.60 8.66 -21.56
C ALA A 79 -0.49 8.58 -22.63
N ARG A 80 -0.62 7.72 -23.65
CA ARG A 80 0.26 7.72 -24.83
C ARG A 80 0.08 8.98 -25.68
N GLU A 81 -1.15 9.45 -25.83
CA GLU A 81 -1.45 10.70 -26.54
C GLU A 81 -0.93 11.92 -25.75
N ALA A 82 -1.04 11.91 -24.42
CA ALA A 82 -0.48 12.97 -23.56
C ALA A 82 1.06 12.95 -23.47
N SER A 83 1.70 11.77 -23.49
CA SER A 83 3.16 11.63 -23.42
C SER A 83 3.88 12.04 -24.71
N ALA A 84 3.16 12.24 -25.82
CA ALA A 84 3.73 12.80 -27.03
C ALA A 84 4.05 14.31 -26.88
N HIS A 85 3.46 15.01 -25.91
CA HIS A 85 3.52 16.47 -25.75
C HIS A 85 3.66 16.89 -24.27
N ALA A 86 4.77 16.62 -23.58
CA ALA A 86 5.11 17.35 -22.34
C ALA A 86 6.57 17.16 -21.91
N GLY A 87 7.40 18.18 -22.17
CA GLY A 87 8.47 18.57 -21.25
C GLY A 87 7.83 19.33 -20.08
N ASP A 88 8.43 19.21 -18.89
CA ASP A 88 7.94 19.66 -17.57
C ASP A 88 6.83 18.82 -16.92
N ARG A 89 7.23 17.99 -15.96
CA ARG A 89 6.34 17.37 -14.97
C ARG A 89 6.28 18.26 -13.72
N PRO A 90 5.10 18.73 -13.28
CA PRO A 90 4.98 19.40 -12.00
C PRO A 90 5.14 18.40 -10.83
N ARG A 91 5.82 18.84 -9.76
CA ARG A 91 5.82 18.17 -8.46
C ARG A 91 4.38 18.11 -7.93
N LEU A 92 3.80 16.91 -7.90
CA LEU A 92 2.46 16.69 -7.33
C LEU A 92 2.53 16.85 -5.80
N VAL A 93 1.95 17.94 -5.31
CA VAL A 93 1.75 18.23 -3.89
C VAL A 93 0.61 17.36 -3.33
N HIS A 94 0.96 16.56 -2.32
CA HIS A 94 0.19 16.01 -1.19
C HIS A 94 -1.34 16.19 -1.17
N ALA A 95 -2.06 15.30 -1.84
CA ALA A 95 -3.40 14.92 -1.41
C ALA A 95 -3.50 13.40 -1.49
N ALA A 96 -3.93 12.75 -0.40
CA ALA A 96 -4.27 11.33 -0.45
C ALA A 96 -5.29 11.13 -1.59
N PRO A 97 -5.11 10.12 -2.46
CA PRO A 97 -6.07 9.82 -3.53
C PRO A 97 -7.49 9.77 -2.96
N GLU A 98 -8.49 10.31 -3.67
CA GLU A 98 -9.88 10.42 -3.17
C GLU A 98 -10.40 9.11 -2.55
N GLY A 99 -10.00 7.95 -3.08
CA GLY A 99 -10.35 6.65 -2.51
C GLY A 99 -9.82 6.39 -1.09
N ILE A 100 -8.58 6.80 -0.77
CA ILE A 100 -7.93 6.53 0.51
C ILE A 100 -8.52 7.40 1.62
N ALA A 101 -8.82 8.67 1.33
CA ALA A 101 -9.41 9.59 2.30
C ALA A 101 -10.76 9.08 2.86
N THR A 102 -11.51 8.29 2.07
CA THR A 102 -12.77 7.70 2.54
C THR A 102 -12.60 6.69 3.66
N LEU A 103 -11.41 6.08 3.81
CA LEU A 103 -11.12 5.13 4.88
C LEU A 103 -10.65 5.76 6.18
N SER A 104 -10.43 7.08 6.20
CA SER A 104 -10.03 7.77 7.42
C SER A 104 -11.04 7.52 8.56
N PRO A 105 -10.60 7.46 9.82
CA PRO A 105 -11.49 7.26 10.97
C PRO A 105 -12.65 8.27 11.00
N ALA A 106 -12.36 9.54 10.68
CA ALA A 106 -13.36 10.59 10.58
C ALA A 106 -14.41 10.32 9.49
N ALA A 107 -13.99 9.91 8.29
CA ALA A 107 -14.91 9.60 7.20
C ALA A 107 -15.75 8.34 7.48
N ARG A 108 -15.18 7.32 8.13
CA ARG A 108 -15.93 6.13 8.58
C ARG A 108 -16.98 6.50 9.64
N HIS A 109 -16.60 7.27 10.66
CA HIS A 109 -17.53 7.73 11.70
C HIS A 109 -18.65 8.61 11.13
N GLU A 110 -18.34 9.53 10.20
CA GLU A 110 -19.34 10.39 9.59
C GLU A 110 -20.33 9.60 8.71
N ARG A 111 -19.84 8.62 7.94
CA ARG A 111 -20.70 7.71 7.17
C ARG A 111 -21.61 6.89 8.08
N GLN A 112 -21.08 6.33 9.16
CA GLN A 112 -21.86 5.60 10.15
C GLN A 112 -22.97 6.48 10.75
N ARG A 113 -22.62 7.68 11.23
CA ARG A 113 -23.60 8.63 11.80
C ARG A 113 -24.69 9.02 10.81
N THR A 114 -24.30 9.31 9.57
CA THR A 114 -25.26 9.67 8.50
C THR A 114 -26.22 8.51 8.23
N ARG A 115 -25.70 7.28 8.14
CA ARG A 115 -26.51 6.06 7.95
C ARG A 115 -27.49 5.86 9.10
N GLU A 116 -27.00 5.88 10.34
CA GLU A 116 -27.82 5.71 11.54
C GLU A 116 -28.94 6.77 11.62
N ALA A 117 -28.65 8.02 11.28
CA ALA A 117 -29.64 9.10 11.23
C ALA A 117 -30.72 8.86 10.17
N LEU A 118 -30.33 8.40 8.96
CA LEU A 118 -31.27 8.07 7.88
C LEU A 118 -32.16 6.87 8.24
N LEU A 119 -31.58 5.81 8.81
CA LEU A 119 -32.31 4.63 9.26
C LEU A 119 -33.32 5.03 10.35
N ARG A 120 -32.88 5.78 11.37
CA ARG A 120 -33.74 6.28 12.45
C ARG A 120 -34.88 7.13 11.90
N GLY A 121 -34.61 8.02 10.94
CA GLY A 121 -35.64 8.85 10.29
C GLY A 121 -36.70 8.03 9.54
N ARG A 122 -36.30 6.97 8.82
CA ARG A 122 -37.24 6.05 8.15
C ARG A 122 -38.10 5.27 9.15
N LEU A 123 -37.47 4.73 10.19
CA LEU A 123 -38.17 3.97 11.24
C LEU A 123 -39.14 4.86 12.04
N GLN A 124 -38.76 6.10 12.32
CA GLN A 124 -39.63 7.10 12.95
C GLN A 124 -40.89 7.35 12.11
N GLY A 125 -40.75 7.45 10.78
CA GLY A 125 -41.89 7.58 9.86
C GLY A 125 -42.86 6.40 9.93
N ILE A 126 -42.33 5.17 9.97
CA ILE A 126 -43.15 3.95 10.14
C ILE A 126 -43.87 3.95 11.48
N VAL A 127 -43.15 4.13 12.58
CA VAL A 127 -43.72 4.09 13.94
C VAL A 127 -44.79 5.16 14.11
N SER A 128 -44.55 6.36 13.57
CA SER A 128 -45.56 7.41 13.54
C SER A 128 -46.79 7.02 12.74
N THR A 129 -46.61 6.49 11.52
CA THR A 129 -47.73 6.06 10.66
C THR A 129 -48.54 4.95 11.33
N LEU A 130 -47.87 3.97 11.94
CA LEU A 130 -48.48 2.88 12.67
C LEU A 130 -49.34 3.40 13.83
N ARG A 131 -48.83 4.32 14.65
CA ARG A 131 -49.60 4.96 15.73
C ARG A 131 -50.90 5.56 15.21
N HIS A 132 -50.85 6.28 14.08
CA HIS A 132 -52.02 6.92 13.48
C HIS A 132 -53.02 5.90 12.92
N ILE A 133 -52.55 4.90 12.18
CA ILE A 133 -53.42 3.86 11.58
C ILE A 133 -54.18 3.10 12.68
N LEU A 134 -53.49 2.77 13.77
CA LEU A 134 -54.08 2.01 14.88
C LEU A 134 -54.79 2.89 15.92
N SER A 135 -54.85 4.21 15.70
CA SER A 135 -55.37 5.18 16.69
C SER A 135 -54.79 4.97 18.10
N ALA A 136 -53.52 4.57 18.17
CA ALA A 136 -52.85 4.25 19.42
C ALA A 136 -52.46 5.53 20.19
N HIS A 137 -52.37 5.42 21.52
CA HIS A 137 -51.80 6.47 22.35
C HIS A 137 -50.31 6.65 22.06
N ALA A 138 -49.56 5.56 22.04
CA ALA A 138 -48.17 5.53 21.60
C ALA A 138 -47.81 4.27 20.79
N ALA A 139 -46.74 4.40 20.01
CA ALA A 139 -46.01 3.33 19.36
C ALA A 139 -44.52 3.50 19.65
N VAL A 140 -43.84 2.42 20.05
CA VAL A 140 -42.43 2.42 20.46
C VAL A 140 -41.68 1.26 19.80
N LEU A 141 -40.44 1.51 19.37
CA LEU A 141 -39.55 0.49 18.83
C LEU A 141 -38.25 0.46 19.64
N TYR A 142 -37.99 -0.67 20.26
CA TYR A 142 -36.72 -1.00 20.91
C TYR A 142 -35.94 -2.01 20.06
N VAL A 143 -34.63 -1.82 19.95
CA VAL A 143 -33.72 -2.76 19.27
C VAL A 143 -32.55 -3.04 20.19
N GLN A 144 -32.07 -4.27 20.18
CA GLN A 144 -30.92 -4.67 20.98
C GLN A 144 -29.64 -3.99 20.46
N ASN A 145 -28.91 -3.31 21.33
CA ASN A 145 -27.61 -2.71 21.02
C ASN A 145 -26.47 -3.74 21.18
N GLU A 146 -25.23 -3.34 20.85
CA GLU A 146 -24.05 -4.21 20.95
C GLU A 146 -23.73 -4.69 22.37
N ARG A 147 -24.23 -4.00 23.40
CA ARG A 147 -24.09 -4.40 24.81
C ARG A 147 -25.15 -5.40 25.26
N GLY A 148 -26.08 -5.74 24.37
CA GLY A 148 -27.20 -6.64 24.64
C GLY A 148 -28.40 -5.98 25.31
N GLU A 149 -28.39 -4.65 25.47
CA GLU A 149 -29.47 -3.87 26.09
C GLU A 149 -30.51 -3.45 25.04
N LEU A 150 -31.77 -3.32 25.42
CA LEU A 150 -32.82 -2.81 24.53
C LEU A 150 -32.81 -1.28 24.53
N GLU A 151 -32.36 -0.69 23.43
CA GLU A 151 -32.29 0.76 23.22
C GLU A 151 -33.47 1.26 22.37
N LEU A 152 -34.01 2.41 22.77
CA LEU A 152 -35.09 3.08 22.06
C LEU A 152 -34.58 3.65 20.73
N VAL A 153 -35.06 3.10 19.62
CA VAL A 153 -34.71 3.59 18.28
C VAL A 153 -35.62 4.75 17.87
N CYS A 154 -36.93 4.56 18.02
CA CYS A 154 -37.95 5.57 17.69
C CYS A 154 -39.24 5.37 18.49
N HIS A 155 -39.99 6.46 18.66
CA HIS A 155 -41.31 6.43 19.28
C HIS A 155 -42.23 7.51 18.69
N SER A 156 -43.53 7.31 18.78
CA SER A 156 -44.55 8.32 18.47
C SER A 156 -45.65 8.22 19.50
N ALA A 157 -45.97 9.33 20.17
CA ALA A 157 -46.99 9.40 21.22
C ALA A 157 -47.92 10.59 20.98
N THR A 158 -49.11 10.58 21.58
CA THR A 158 -50.10 11.69 21.47
C THR A 158 -49.72 12.90 22.31
N ASP A 159 -49.03 12.68 23.43
CA ASP A 159 -48.51 13.71 24.34
C ASP A 159 -46.97 13.57 24.45
N GLU A 160 -46.29 14.52 25.13
CA GLU A 160 -44.87 14.37 25.52
C GLU A 160 -44.72 13.23 26.54
N ALA A 161 -44.75 12.00 26.04
CA ALA A 161 -44.55 10.83 26.85
C ALA A 161 -43.05 10.68 27.18
N LEU A 162 -42.73 10.54 28.47
CA LEU A 162 -41.37 10.30 28.96
C LEU A 162 -41.01 8.81 28.77
N VAL A 163 -40.61 8.49 27.54
CA VAL A 163 -40.17 7.15 27.15
C VAL A 163 -38.73 6.91 27.64
N VAL A 164 -38.48 5.75 28.23
CA VAL A 164 -37.15 5.38 28.76
C VAL A 164 -36.20 5.06 27.60
N PRO A 165 -35.02 5.69 27.51
CA PRO A 165 -34.13 5.52 26.35
C PRO A 165 -33.46 4.14 26.27
N VAL A 166 -33.20 3.48 27.41
CA VAL A 166 -32.63 2.13 27.46
C VAL A 166 -33.32 1.35 28.57
N LEU A 167 -33.79 0.14 28.27
CA LEU A 167 -34.44 -0.72 29.25
C LEU A 167 -33.39 -1.53 30.01
N ASP A 168 -33.36 -1.38 31.33
CA ASP A 168 -32.31 -1.87 32.24
C ASP A 168 -32.44 -3.37 32.61
N GLY A 169 -33.00 -4.18 31.72
CA GLY A 169 -33.14 -5.63 31.92
C GLY A 169 -34.21 -6.05 32.94
N LYS A 170 -34.95 -5.10 33.53
CA LYS A 170 -36.05 -5.38 34.46
C LYS A 170 -37.14 -6.22 33.77
N PRO A 171 -37.83 -7.12 34.49
CA PRO A 171 -38.96 -7.84 33.92
C PRO A 171 -40.08 -6.87 33.54
N GLY A 172 -40.46 -6.87 32.27
CA GLY A 172 -41.54 -6.06 31.73
C GLY A 172 -42.08 -6.68 30.45
N VAL A 173 -43.14 -6.08 29.90
CA VAL A 173 -43.83 -6.63 28.73
C VAL A 173 -42.93 -6.64 27.48
N VAL A 174 -42.10 -5.62 27.28
CA VAL A 174 -41.18 -5.56 26.13
C VAL A 174 -40.09 -6.63 26.28
N HIS A 175 -39.47 -6.77 27.45
CA HIS A 175 -38.51 -7.84 27.72
C HIS A 175 -39.15 -9.24 27.63
N TRP A 176 -40.41 -9.40 28.02
CA TRP A 176 -41.12 -10.67 27.87
C TRP A 176 -41.25 -11.05 26.40
N ALA A 177 -41.75 -10.15 25.56
CA ALA A 177 -41.90 -10.38 24.11
C ALA A 177 -40.55 -10.63 23.44
N PHE A 178 -39.51 -9.89 23.84
CA PHE A 178 -38.14 -10.08 23.36
C PHE A 178 -37.60 -11.47 23.69
N ARG A 179 -37.71 -11.91 24.96
CA ARG A 179 -37.13 -13.19 25.41
C ARG A 179 -37.87 -14.41 24.90
N HIS A 180 -39.19 -14.34 24.78
CA HIS A 180 -40.01 -15.47 24.34
C HIS A 180 -40.16 -15.53 22.81
N ALA A 181 -39.78 -14.46 22.09
CA ALA A 181 -39.99 -14.35 20.65
C ALA A 181 -41.46 -14.57 20.24
N GLU A 182 -42.40 -14.18 21.11
CA GLU A 182 -43.85 -14.29 20.91
C GLU A 182 -44.54 -12.94 21.13
N PRO A 183 -45.65 -12.67 20.40
CA PRO A 183 -46.51 -11.51 20.67
C PRO A 183 -47.10 -11.53 22.07
N PHE A 184 -47.07 -10.39 22.75
CA PHE A 184 -47.82 -10.14 23.98
C PHE A 184 -49.01 -9.23 23.68
N SER A 185 -50.19 -9.60 24.19
CA SER A 185 -51.42 -8.83 24.02
C SER A 185 -52.19 -8.75 25.34
N ALA A 186 -52.51 -7.54 25.77
CA ALA A 186 -53.34 -7.27 26.95
C ALA A 186 -54.40 -6.22 26.62
N MET A 187 -55.68 -6.61 26.65
CA MET A 187 -56.82 -5.76 26.28
C MET A 187 -57.50 -5.09 27.47
N GLU A 188 -57.17 -5.51 28.69
CA GLU A 188 -57.71 -4.90 29.91
C GLU A 188 -56.66 -4.94 31.02
N LEU A 189 -55.83 -3.91 31.03
CA LEU A 189 -54.83 -3.69 32.08
C LEU A 189 -55.48 -3.04 33.32
N GLY A 190 -55.10 -3.51 34.51
CA GLY A 190 -55.57 -2.95 35.79
C GLY A 190 -55.13 -1.49 35.99
N ARG A 191 -55.70 -0.79 36.98
CA ARG A 191 -55.41 0.64 37.26
C ARG A 191 -53.97 0.96 37.73
N SER A 192 -53.10 -0.04 37.87
CA SER A 192 -51.72 0.12 38.32
C SER A 192 -50.89 -1.04 37.77
N VAL A 193 -50.45 -0.96 36.52
CA VAL A 193 -49.56 -1.98 35.94
C VAL A 193 -48.13 -1.49 36.03
N SER A 194 -47.40 -2.00 37.03
CA SER A 194 -45.95 -1.84 37.22
C SER A 194 -45.11 -2.59 36.17
N GLY A 195 -45.64 -2.81 34.95
CA GLY A 195 -45.09 -3.73 33.95
C GLY A 195 -44.88 -3.14 32.56
N ILE A 196 -45.24 -1.86 32.33
CA ILE A 196 -44.93 -1.13 31.08
C ILE A 196 -43.63 -0.37 31.30
N GLU A 197 -42.53 -1.06 31.07
CA GLU A 197 -41.17 -0.62 31.40
C GLU A 197 -40.65 0.57 30.59
N TYR A 198 -41.23 0.85 29.43
CA TYR A 198 -40.79 1.97 28.61
C TYR A 198 -41.35 3.32 29.05
N TYR A 199 -42.23 3.38 30.07
CA TYR A 199 -42.64 4.64 30.69
C TYR A 199 -41.97 4.86 32.05
N SER A 200 -41.52 6.08 32.30
CA SER A 200 -40.99 6.49 33.61
C SER A 200 -42.06 6.74 34.67
N MET A 201 -43.32 6.98 34.26
CA MET A 201 -44.47 7.22 35.12
C MET A 201 -45.73 6.60 34.49
N ASP A 202 -46.72 6.24 35.31
CA ASP A 202 -48.00 5.70 34.81
C ASP A 202 -48.70 6.69 33.87
N GLN A 203 -49.02 6.22 32.66
CA GLN A 203 -49.69 7.00 31.60
C GLN A 203 -51.19 6.65 31.48
N GLY A 204 -51.72 5.82 32.40
CA GLY A 204 -53.11 5.38 32.38
C GLY A 204 -53.41 4.43 31.23
N ILE A 205 -52.44 3.61 30.81
CA ILE A 205 -52.59 2.65 29.72
C ILE A 205 -53.52 1.51 30.14
N ARG A 206 -54.43 1.15 29.24
CA ARG A 206 -55.49 0.16 29.46
C ARG A 206 -55.44 -1.00 28.47
N SER A 207 -54.86 -0.79 27.29
CA SER A 207 -54.56 -1.85 26.31
C SER A 207 -53.14 -1.72 25.76
N LEU A 208 -52.49 -2.85 25.48
CA LEU A 208 -51.14 -2.90 24.92
C LEU A 208 -50.94 -4.15 24.07
N VAL A 209 -50.23 -4.00 22.96
CA VAL A 209 -49.70 -5.12 22.17
C VAL A 209 -48.22 -4.89 21.92
N ALA A 210 -47.39 -5.90 22.19
CA ALA A 210 -45.95 -5.89 21.92
C ALA A 210 -45.61 -7.10 21.04
N VAL A 211 -44.99 -6.86 19.88
CA VAL A 211 -44.57 -7.90 18.96
C VAL A 211 -43.05 -7.90 18.83
N PRO A 212 -42.40 -9.08 18.83
CA PRO A 212 -40.97 -9.16 18.62
C PRO A 212 -40.60 -8.84 17.16
N VAL A 213 -39.48 -8.16 16.98
CA VAL A 213 -38.81 -8.02 15.68
C VAL A 213 -37.85 -9.18 15.55
N LEU A 214 -38.12 -10.09 14.61
CA LEU A 214 -37.39 -11.35 14.47
C LEU A 214 -36.44 -11.32 13.27
N ARG A 215 -35.18 -11.74 13.47
CA ARG A 215 -34.21 -12.06 12.39
C ARG A 215 -33.80 -13.51 12.51
N GLN A 216 -34.05 -14.32 11.48
CA GLN A 216 -33.74 -15.76 11.49
C GLN A 216 -34.17 -16.45 12.81
N GLU A 217 -35.41 -16.17 13.25
CA GLU A 217 -36.04 -16.69 14.49
C GLU A 217 -35.48 -16.13 15.82
N ALA A 218 -34.42 -15.32 15.80
CA ALA A 218 -33.94 -14.62 16.98
C ALA A 218 -34.62 -13.25 17.13
N SER A 219 -35.04 -12.90 18.36
CA SER A 219 -35.52 -11.55 18.65
C SER A 219 -34.36 -10.55 18.66
N VAL A 220 -34.49 -9.49 17.87
CA VAL A 220 -33.52 -8.39 17.80
C VAL A 220 -34.09 -7.07 18.31
N GLY A 221 -35.37 -7.06 18.66
CA GLY A 221 -36.07 -5.88 19.12
C GLY A 221 -37.54 -6.16 19.37
N VAL A 222 -38.29 -5.13 19.76
CA VAL A 222 -39.72 -5.21 20.04
C VAL A 222 -40.39 -3.93 19.56
N LEU A 223 -41.48 -4.10 18.82
CA LEU A 223 -42.40 -3.05 18.44
C LEU A 223 -43.63 -3.14 19.34
N ALA A 224 -43.93 -2.10 20.09
CA ALA A 224 -45.11 -2.07 20.96
C ALA A 224 -46.01 -0.89 20.65
N VAL A 225 -47.32 -1.08 20.84
CA VAL A 225 -48.33 -0.03 20.78
C VAL A 225 -49.23 -0.11 22.00
N ASP A 226 -49.67 1.04 22.48
CA ASP A 226 -50.53 1.14 23.65
C ASP A 226 -51.71 2.09 23.45
N SER A 227 -52.72 1.95 24.31
CA SER A 227 -53.89 2.82 24.34
C SER A 227 -54.39 3.02 25.76
N ARG A 228 -54.95 4.21 26.01
CA ARG A 228 -55.67 4.55 27.25
C ARG A 228 -57.09 3.98 27.26
N GLU A 229 -57.56 3.43 26.15
CA GLU A 229 -58.86 2.75 26.05
C GLU A 229 -58.74 1.26 26.36
N VAL A 230 -59.78 0.70 26.99
CA VAL A 230 -59.93 -0.74 27.21
C VAL A 230 -60.37 -1.36 25.88
N GLN A 231 -59.86 -2.55 25.54
CA GLN A 231 -60.20 -3.25 24.30
C GLN A 231 -59.90 -2.45 23.02
N ALA A 232 -58.85 -1.63 23.02
CA ALA A 232 -58.50 -0.78 21.88
C ALA A 232 -58.00 -1.55 20.65
N PHE A 233 -57.45 -2.75 20.83
CA PHE A 233 -56.83 -3.57 19.78
C PHE A 233 -57.54 -4.92 19.64
N THR A 234 -58.88 -4.92 19.65
CA THR A 234 -59.67 -6.15 19.52
C THR A 234 -59.71 -6.66 18.08
N GLY A 235 -59.31 -7.92 17.89
CA GLY A 235 -59.32 -8.62 16.62
C GLY A 235 -57.92 -8.97 16.12
N ASP A 236 -57.78 -10.11 15.46
CA ASP A 236 -56.48 -10.65 15.01
C ASP A 236 -55.80 -9.74 13.98
N GLU A 237 -56.55 -8.84 13.34
CA GLU A 237 -56.05 -7.88 12.35
C GLU A 237 -55.02 -6.89 12.94
N TYR A 238 -55.16 -6.47 14.20
CA TYR A 238 -54.22 -5.55 14.84
C TYR A 238 -52.86 -6.20 15.08
N VAL A 239 -52.88 -7.41 15.64
CA VAL A 239 -51.67 -8.21 15.87
C VAL A 239 -51.01 -8.50 14.52
N TYR A 240 -51.78 -8.87 13.49
CA TYR A 240 -51.25 -9.10 12.15
C TYR A 240 -50.59 -7.85 11.54
N VAL A 241 -51.18 -6.66 11.69
CA VAL A 241 -50.58 -5.39 11.22
C VAL A 241 -49.26 -5.11 11.95
N LEU A 242 -49.21 -5.34 13.26
CA LEU A 242 -48.01 -5.19 14.07
C LEU A 242 -46.92 -6.18 13.67
N GLU A 243 -47.25 -7.47 13.55
CA GLU A 243 -46.32 -8.51 13.11
C GLU A 243 -45.80 -8.24 11.69
N SER A 244 -46.67 -7.83 10.77
CA SER A 244 -46.29 -7.43 9.41
C SER A 244 -45.36 -6.22 9.42
N THR A 245 -45.61 -5.26 10.30
CA THR A 245 -44.73 -4.08 10.47
C THR A 245 -43.40 -4.48 11.07
N ALA A 246 -43.38 -5.32 12.10
CA ALA A 246 -42.17 -5.86 12.72
C ALA A 246 -41.33 -6.66 11.72
N MET A 247 -41.96 -7.46 10.87
CA MET A 247 -41.32 -8.18 9.77
C MET A 247 -40.69 -7.23 8.74
N GLN A 248 -41.38 -6.14 8.38
CA GLN A 248 -40.82 -5.12 7.49
C GLN A 248 -39.64 -4.38 8.12
N ILE A 249 -39.72 -4.06 9.41
CA ILE A 249 -38.61 -3.47 10.18
C ILE A 249 -37.41 -4.42 10.17
N ALA A 250 -37.60 -5.70 10.48
CA ALA A 250 -36.53 -6.70 10.43
C ALA A 250 -35.83 -6.73 9.05
N ASN A 251 -36.62 -6.83 7.98
CA ASN A 251 -36.09 -6.82 6.60
C ASN A 251 -35.29 -5.54 6.26
N TRP A 252 -35.69 -4.38 6.80
CA TRP A 252 -34.96 -3.13 6.60
C TRP A 252 -33.66 -3.09 7.39
N LEU A 253 -33.68 -3.57 8.63
CA LEU A 253 -32.48 -3.65 9.44
C LEU A 253 -31.46 -4.64 8.85
N ASP A 254 -31.91 -5.71 8.20
CA ASP A 254 -31.05 -6.63 7.44
C ASP A 254 -30.44 -5.94 6.21
N ARG A 255 -31.27 -5.27 5.40
CA ARG A 255 -30.79 -4.54 4.21
C ARG A 255 -29.83 -3.41 4.54
N ASP A 256 -30.05 -2.70 5.65
CA ASP A 256 -29.16 -1.63 6.08
C ASP A 256 -27.79 -2.19 6.49
N ALA A 257 -27.76 -3.33 7.18
CA ALA A 257 -26.51 -4.03 7.51
C ALA A 257 -25.79 -4.52 6.24
N GLU A 258 -26.49 -5.20 5.33
CA GLU A 258 -25.92 -5.66 4.06
C GLU A 258 -25.39 -4.49 3.20
N GLN A 259 -26.11 -3.36 3.18
CA GLN A 259 -25.68 -2.17 2.44
C GLN A 259 -24.43 -1.54 3.08
N ALA A 260 -24.35 -1.48 4.41
CA ALA A 260 -23.20 -0.96 5.10
C ALA A 260 -21.95 -1.80 4.84
N ASP A 261 -22.07 -3.13 4.91
CA ASP A 261 -20.99 -4.06 4.59
C ASP A 261 -20.50 -3.85 3.15
N ALA A 262 -21.42 -3.73 2.18
CA ALA A 262 -21.08 -3.49 0.78
C ALA A 262 -20.44 -2.11 0.54
N GLU A 263 -20.88 -1.06 1.23
CA GLU A 263 -20.29 0.28 1.14
C GLU A 263 -18.88 0.34 1.74
N GLU A 264 -18.65 -0.37 2.84
CA GLU A 264 -17.33 -0.50 3.45
C GLU A 264 -16.38 -1.30 2.56
N GLU A 265 -16.83 -2.45 2.02
CA GLU A 265 -16.05 -3.26 1.08
C GLU A 265 -15.68 -2.45 -0.18
N LEU A 266 -16.63 -1.70 -0.74
CA LEU A 266 -16.38 -0.84 -1.91
C LEU A 266 -15.36 0.26 -1.60
N ALA A 267 -15.42 0.87 -0.41
CA ALA A 267 -14.45 1.88 0.01
C ALA A 267 -13.04 1.28 0.15
N GLN A 268 -12.94 0.09 0.73
CA GLN A 268 -11.68 -0.65 0.86
C GLN A 268 -11.09 -0.97 -0.52
N TRP A 269 -11.90 -1.50 -1.45
CA TRP A 269 -11.46 -1.77 -2.82
C TRP A 269 -10.99 -0.50 -3.54
N ARG A 270 -11.74 0.60 -3.43
CA ARG A 270 -11.35 1.89 -4.04
C ARG A 270 -10.01 2.39 -3.51
N ALA A 271 -9.78 2.32 -2.21
CA ALA A 271 -8.51 2.70 -1.60
C ALA A 271 -7.38 1.76 -2.04
N PHE A 272 -7.61 0.45 -2.09
CA PHE A 272 -6.64 -0.53 -2.58
C PHE A 272 -6.21 -0.22 -4.02
N PHE A 273 -7.16 0.00 -4.93
CA PHE A 273 -6.85 0.33 -6.32
C PHE A 273 -6.12 1.67 -6.45
N ALA A 274 -6.52 2.68 -5.67
CA ALA A 274 -5.84 3.97 -5.66
C ALA A 274 -4.38 3.85 -5.15
N ALA A 275 -4.16 3.06 -4.10
CA ALA A 275 -2.84 2.75 -3.58
C ALA A 275 -1.98 2.02 -4.61
N ALA A 276 -2.52 0.96 -5.21
CA ALA A 276 -1.84 0.20 -6.25
C ALA A 276 -1.44 1.07 -7.45
N GLN A 277 -2.33 1.94 -7.93
CA GLN A 277 -2.04 2.86 -9.05
C GLN A 277 -0.93 3.85 -8.69
N ARG A 278 -0.98 4.44 -7.48
CA ARG A 278 0.03 5.41 -7.05
C ARG A 278 1.40 4.75 -6.91
N LEU A 279 1.45 3.59 -6.26
CA LEU A 279 2.67 2.79 -6.08
C LEU A 279 3.25 2.32 -7.41
N GLN A 280 2.42 2.03 -8.42
CA GLN A 280 2.92 1.67 -9.74
C GLN A 280 3.77 2.76 -10.39
N ALA A 281 3.47 4.04 -10.12
CA ALA A 281 4.21 5.18 -10.66
C ALA A 281 5.51 5.51 -9.91
N ILE A 282 5.72 4.93 -8.73
CA ILE A 282 6.90 5.18 -7.87
C ILE A 282 8.04 4.24 -8.26
N ASP A 283 9.21 4.80 -8.62
CA ASP A 283 10.40 4.02 -8.99
C ASP A 283 11.60 4.20 -8.04
N GLU A 284 11.40 4.91 -6.93
CA GLU A 284 12.41 5.16 -5.91
C GLU A 284 12.00 4.61 -4.53
N VAL A 285 12.96 4.06 -3.79
CA VAL A 285 12.72 3.41 -2.49
C VAL A 285 12.16 4.41 -1.47
N GLY A 286 12.79 5.59 -1.33
CA GLY A 286 12.36 6.63 -0.39
C GLY A 286 10.92 7.09 -0.66
N SER A 287 10.61 7.39 -1.92
CA SER A 287 9.25 7.77 -2.33
C SER A 287 8.20 6.69 -2.00
N ALA A 288 8.57 5.41 -2.06
CA ALA A 288 7.66 4.31 -1.68
C ALA A 288 7.45 4.26 -0.17
N VAL A 289 8.51 4.45 0.65
CA VAL A 289 8.41 4.56 2.11
C VAL A 289 7.48 5.70 2.49
N ASP A 290 7.73 6.90 1.96
CA ASP A 290 6.96 8.11 2.29
C ASP A 290 5.48 7.90 2.00
N TYR A 291 5.16 7.33 0.84
CA TYR A 291 3.79 7.02 0.46
C TYR A 291 3.13 5.98 1.38
N ALA A 292 3.86 4.95 1.80
CA ALA A 292 3.33 3.95 2.72
C ALA A 292 3.01 4.55 4.09
N LEU A 293 3.89 5.41 4.62
CA LEU A 293 3.66 6.10 5.87
C LEU A 293 2.46 7.05 5.78
N GLU A 294 2.35 7.83 4.70
CA GLU A 294 1.18 8.71 4.44
C GLU A 294 -0.13 7.92 4.32
N LEU A 295 -0.10 6.76 3.64
CA LEU A 295 -1.26 5.88 3.51
C LEU A 295 -1.73 5.38 4.88
N VAL A 296 -0.81 4.88 5.71
CA VAL A 296 -1.13 4.33 7.03
C VAL A 296 -1.68 5.43 7.94
N ASP A 297 -1.03 6.61 7.96
CA ASP A 297 -1.45 7.77 8.74
C ASP A 297 -2.86 8.27 8.35
N THR A 298 -3.22 8.17 7.06
CA THR A 298 -4.56 8.54 6.58
C THR A 298 -5.64 7.58 7.06
N VAL A 299 -5.33 6.28 7.17
CA VAL A 299 -6.31 5.21 7.40
C VAL A 299 -6.48 4.89 8.88
N VAL A 300 -5.43 5.08 9.69
CA VAL A 300 -5.39 4.72 11.10
C VAL A 300 -4.85 5.86 11.95
N ASP A 301 -5.51 6.11 13.09
CA ASP A 301 -5.12 7.11 14.08
C ASP A 301 -4.06 6.54 15.04
N ALA A 302 -2.83 6.41 14.53
CA ALA A 302 -1.67 5.95 15.30
C ALA A 302 -0.80 7.14 15.75
N ASP A 303 -0.32 7.11 16.99
CA ASP A 303 0.62 8.14 17.47
C ASP A 303 2.04 7.94 16.93
N LEU A 304 2.39 6.71 16.53
CA LEU A 304 3.65 6.35 15.89
C LEU A 304 3.41 5.25 14.86
N VAL A 305 3.97 5.44 13.66
CA VAL A 305 4.07 4.43 12.60
C VAL A 305 5.55 4.21 12.29
N VAL A 306 5.99 2.96 12.24
CA VAL A 306 7.36 2.61 11.83
C VAL A 306 7.29 1.56 10.73
N LEU A 307 7.99 1.81 9.62
CA LEU A 307 8.21 0.85 8.56
C LEU A 307 9.65 0.33 8.66
N CYS A 308 9.80 -0.99 8.67
CA CYS A 308 11.10 -1.65 8.70
C CYS A 308 11.23 -2.70 7.59
N GLU A 309 12.47 -2.98 7.21
CA GLU A 309 12.83 -3.95 6.19
C GLU A 309 13.76 -5.01 6.80
N ALA A 310 13.56 -6.27 6.46
CA ALA A 310 14.47 -7.34 6.85
C ALA A 310 15.80 -7.23 6.11
N VAL A 311 16.90 -7.50 6.82
CA VAL A 311 18.23 -7.58 6.21
C VAL A 311 18.40 -8.97 5.60
N PRO A 312 18.68 -9.08 4.28
CA PRO A 312 18.82 -10.38 3.64
C PRO A 312 19.88 -11.27 4.31
N GLY A 313 19.50 -12.51 4.63
CA GLY A 313 20.40 -13.50 5.24
C GLY A 313 20.75 -13.24 6.71
N GLN A 314 20.13 -12.24 7.35
CA GLN A 314 20.35 -11.92 8.77
C GLN A 314 19.02 -11.92 9.53
N ARG A 315 19.06 -12.26 10.82
CA ARG A 315 17.90 -12.15 11.72
C ARG A 315 17.81 -10.74 12.32
N SER A 316 17.76 -9.75 11.44
CA SER A 316 17.74 -8.34 11.82
C SER A 316 16.93 -7.52 10.83
N PHE A 317 16.46 -6.37 11.29
CA PHE A 317 15.67 -5.43 10.52
C PHE A 317 16.33 -4.06 10.54
N VAL A 318 16.01 -3.24 9.55
CA VAL A 318 16.44 -1.84 9.45
C VAL A 318 15.22 -0.97 9.30
N ILE A 319 15.14 0.09 10.09
CA ILE A 319 14.07 1.07 10.03
C ILE A 319 14.22 1.87 8.74
N ARG A 320 13.18 1.91 7.91
CA ARG A 320 13.20 2.65 6.63
C ARG A 320 12.49 3.98 6.72
N GLY A 321 11.53 4.11 7.63
CA GLY A 321 10.91 5.39 7.93
C GLY A 321 10.01 5.29 9.15
N ALA A 322 9.71 6.45 9.72
CA ALA A 322 8.80 6.59 10.83
C ALA A 322 7.98 7.87 10.68
N ALA A 323 6.74 7.86 11.17
CA ALA A 323 5.83 9.00 11.18
C ALA A 323 5.16 9.14 12.57
N GLY A 324 4.70 10.35 12.89
CA GLY A 324 4.12 10.69 14.19
C GLY A 324 5.16 11.04 15.26
N ARG A 325 4.92 10.64 16.51
CA ARG A 325 5.84 10.82 17.64
C ARG A 325 6.95 9.79 17.54
N THR A 326 8.08 10.14 16.94
CA THR A 326 9.14 9.18 16.64
C THR A 326 9.96 8.74 17.86
N PHE A 327 9.88 9.41 19.01
CA PHE A 327 10.60 9.05 20.25
C PHE A 327 12.12 8.79 20.11
N GLY A 328 12.76 9.35 19.07
CA GLY A 328 14.18 9.09 18.77
C GLY A 328 14.43 7.87 17.87
N VAL A 329 13.39 7.30 17.28
CA VAL A 329 13.49 6.32 16.20
C VAL A 329 14.05 6.99 14.94
N GLU A 330 15.29 6.63 14.59
CA GLU A 330 16.00 7.16 13.42
C GLU A 330 15.94 6.18 12.23
N SER A 331 15.78 6.73 11.02
CA SER A 331 15.89 5.98 9.78
C SER A 331 17.27 5.35 9.62
N ASP A 332 17.32 4.21 8.96
CA ASP A 332 18.52 3.39 8.73
C ASP A 332 19.18 2.80 9.99
N THR A 333 18.49 2.88 11.14
CA THR A 333 18.90 2.18 12.36
C THR A 333 18.52 0.70 12.27
N GLY A 334 19.50 -0.18 12.51
CA GLY A 334 19.30 -1.63 12.55
C GLY A 334 18.96 -2.15 13.95
N PHE A 335 18.15 -3.20 14.03
CA PHE A 335 17.86 -3.93 15.27
C PHE A 335 17.76 -5.44 15.03
N ALA A 336 18.20 -6.23 16.02
CA ALA A 336 18.12 -7.68 15.97
C ALA A 336 16.69 -8.18 16.26
N ALA A 337 16.31 -9.28 15.61
CA ALA A 337 14.95 -9.80 15.71
C ALA A 337 14.61 -10.28 17.14
N ASP A 338 15.57 -10.88 17.84
CA ASP A 338 15.43 -11.45 19.18
C ASP A 338 15.59 -10.43 20.32
N GLU A 339 16.02 -9.21 20.02
CA GLU A 339 16.17 -8.13 20.98
C GLU A 339 14.94 -7.21 21.08
N SER A 340 13.90 -7.43 20.27
CA SER A 340 12.73 -6.56 20.20
C SER A 340 11.41 -7.32 20.04
N TRP A 341 10.33 -6.71 20.51
CA TRP A 341 8.98 -7.27 20.31
C TRP A 341 8.59 -7.24 18.83
N LEU A 342 8.90 -6.15 18.12
CA LEU A 342 8.64 -6.03 16.69
C LEU A 342 9.37 -7.14 15.93
N GLY A 343 10.66 -7.33 16.17
CA GLY A 343 11.47 -8.35 15.51
C GLY A 343 10.90 -9.76 15.65
N LEU A 344 10.59 -10.17 16.89
CA LEU A 344 9.95 -11.47 17.15
C LEU A 344 8.55 -11.58 16.54
N SER A 345 7.80 -10.48 16.51
CA SER A 345 6.46 -10.45 15.91
C SER A 345 6.52 -10.65 14.40
N LEU A 346 7.49 -10.02 13.74
CA LEU A 346 7.72 -10.20 12.31
C LEU A 346 8.19 -11.63 12.01
N GLU A 347 9.12 -12.20 12.77
CA GLU A 347 9.55 -13.61 12.56
C GLU A 347 8.40 -14.62 12.63
N ARG A 348 7.34 -14.34 13.40
CA ARG A 348 6.14 -15.19 13.43
C ARG A 348 5.34 -15.13 12.13
N GLY A 349 5.40 -14.02 11.41
CA GLY A 349 4.81 -13.86 10.07
C GLY A 349 3.29 -13.73 10.03
N PHE A 350 2.65 -13.38 11.15
CA PHE A 350 1.24 -13.00 11.24
C PHE A 350 1.06 -11.82 12.19
N VAL A 351 0.02 -11.01 12.00
CA VAL A 351 -0.23 -9.83 12.83
C VAL A 351 -0.20 -10.15 14.32
N GLN A 352 0.58 -9.37 15.07
CA GLN A 352 0.59 -9.39 16.53
C GLN A 352 -0.03 -8.10 17.04
N ARG A 353 -0.92 -8.22 18.02
CA ARG A 353 -1.61 -7.08 18.65
C ARG A 353 -1.53 -7.18 20.16
N ILE A 354 -1.27 -6.04 20.80
CA ILE A 354 -1.45 -5.86 22.24
C ILE A 354 -2.39 -4.67 22.43
N GLY A 355 -3.59 -4.93 22.95
CA GLY A 355 -4.60 -3.90 23.22
C GLY A 355 -4.28 -3.03 24.44
N ASP A 356 -3.55 -3.57 25.41
CA ASP A 356 -3.13 -2.83 26.60
C ASP A 356 -1.70 -3.23 26.98
N LEU A 357 -0.75 -2.36 26.64
CA LEU A 357 0.68 -2.53 26.92
C LEU A 357 0.98 -2.60 28.42
N SER A 358 0.14 -2.00 29.27
CA SER A 358 0.31 -2.04 30.72
C SER A 358 0.18 -3.46 31.28
N ARG A 359 -0.50 -4.35 30.56
CA ARG A 359 -0.66 -5.77 30.92
C ARG A 359 0.50 -6.64 30.45
N ARG A 360 1.40 -6.08 29.65
CA ARG A 360 2.60 -6.77 29.19
C ARG A 360 3.55 -6.91 30.38
N LYS A 361 3.98 -8.14 30.70
CA LYS A 361 5.07 -8.35 31.66
C LYS A 361 6.32 -7.64 31.11
N ALA A 362 7.06 -6.94 31.97
CA ALA A 362 8.33 -6.29 31.62
C ALA A 362 9.18 -7.24 30.76
N GLY A 363 9.49 -6.81 29.54
CA GLY A 363 10.02 -7.68 28.49
C GLY A 363 10.89 -6.89 27.51
N LEU A 364 11.04 -7.42 26.29
CA LEU A 364 11.83 -6.77 25.25
C LEU A 364 11.32 -5.36 24.92
N PRO A 365 12.18 -4.41 24.53
CA PRO A 365 11.73 -3.14 23.96
C PRO A 365 10.82 -3.37 22.74
N LEU A 366 10.03 -2.37 22.34
CA LEU A 366 9.14 -2.52 21.19
C LEU A 366 9.95 -2.62 19.90
N ILE A 367 10.97 -1.75 19.73
CA ILE A 367 11.82 -1.71 18.54
C ILE A 367 13.29 -1.96 18.89
N CYS A 368 13.85 -1.18 19.81
CA CYS A 368 15.24 -1.31 20.23
C CYS A 368 15.44 -0.73 21.63
N ARG A 369 16.57 -1.05 22.27
CA ARG A 369 16.84 -0.52 23.62
C ARG A 369 16.92 1.00 23.59
N GLY A 370 16.10 1.64 24.42
CA GLY A 370 16.03 3.10 24.49
C GLY A 370 15.17 3.74 23.41
N ASP A 371 14.27 2.97 22.77
CA ASP A 371 13.29 3.51 21.80
C ASP A 371 12.37 4.60 22.37
N GLY A 372 12.29 4.73 23.70
CA GLY A 372 11.55 5.80 24.38
C GLY A 372 10.03 5.70 24.22
N ILE A 373 9.53 4.59 23.65
CA ILE A 373 8.10 4.38 23.44
C ILE A 373 7.46 4.01 24.79
N PRO A 374 6.39 4.68 25.22
CA PRO A 374 5.77 4.39 26.51
C PRO A 374 5.21 2.96 26.61
N ASP A 375 5.37 2.34 27.79
CA ASP A 375 4.81 1.01 28.12
C ASP A 375 3.28 1.04 28.41
N GLN A 376 2.58 2.06 27.93
CA GLN A 376 1.13 2.23 28.06
C GLN A 376 0.49 2.38 26.68
N GLY A 377 -0.80 2.08 26.58
CA GLY A 377 -1.56 2.19 25.35
C GLY A 377 -1.63 0.87 24.58
N SER A 378 -1.63 0.92 23.25
CA SER A 378 -1.78 -0.26 22.39
C SER A 378 -0.75 -0.28 21.27
N VAL A 379 -0.42 -1.48 20.78
CA VAL A 379 0.56 -1.67 19.70
C VAL A 379 0.13 -2.81 18.76
N VAL A 380 0.46 -2.65 17.49
CA VAL A 380 0.27 -3.64 16.43
C VAL A 380 1.57 -3.79 15.63
N ALA A 381 1.93 -5.03 15.30
CA ALA A 381 2.95 -5.34 14.32
C ALA A 381 2.31 -6.06 13.13
N ILE A 382 2.49 -5.53 11.92
CA ILE A 382 1.94 -6.06 10.67
C ILE A 382 3.11 -6.49 9.77
N PRO A 383 3.30 -7.79 9.50
CA PRO A 383 4.27 -8.24 8.52
C PRO A 383 3.92 -7.72 7.13
N VAL A 384 4.92 -7.17 6.44
CA VAL A 384 4.80 -6.71 5.05
C VAL A 384 5.81 -7.53 4.26
N ASP A 385 5.32 -8.28 3.28
CA ASP A 385 6.07 -9.23 2.44
C ASP A 385 6.26 -10.62 3.05
N ARG A 386 5.68 -11.65 2.41
CA ARG A 386 6.16 -13.03 2.48
C ARG A 386 6.69 -13.38 1.10
N ARG A 387 8.01 -13.56 0.99
CA ARG A 387 8.58 -14.17 -0.20
C ARG A 387 8.16 -15.63 -0.23
N ASP A 388 7.66 -16.10 -1.37
CA ASP A 388 7.51 -17.53 -1.61
C ASP A 388 8.89 -18.20 -1.50
N GLY A 389 9.06 -19.05 -0.48
CA GLY A 389 10.26 -19.89 -0.30
C GLY A 389 11.24 -19.47 0.79
N ASP A 390 11.09 -18.31 1.43
CA ASP A 390 11.92 -17.88 2.56
C ASP A 390 11.09 -17.78 3.86
N ALA A 391 11.63 -18.26 4.99
CA ALA A 391 10.87 -18.34 6.24
C ALA A 391 10.68 -16.97 6.94
N THR A 392 11.49 -15.97 6.57
CA THR A 392 11.49 -14.62 7.15
C THR A 392 10.72 -13.62 6.28
N PRO A 393 9.83 -12.80 6.86
CA PRO A 393 9.16 -11.74 6.12
C PRO A 393 10.15 -10.70 5.59
N GLY A 394 9.81 -10.03 4.49
CA GLY A 394 10.64 -8.99 3.88
C GLY A 394 10.70 -7.68 4.68
N GLY A 395 9.79 -7.50 5.64
CA GLY A 395 9.73 -6.34 6.53
C GLY A 395 8.43 -6.29 7.32
N GLY A 396 8.09 -5.11 7.82
CA GLY A 396 6.83 -4.90 8.52
C GLY A 396 6.59 -3.49 9.02
N LEU A 397 5.36 -3.27 9.46
CA LEU A 397 4.89 -2.05 10.10
C LEU A 397 4.74 -2.28 11.61
N LEU A 398 5.07 -1.25 12.38
CA LEU A 398 4.64 -1.10 13.77
C LEU A 398 3.74 0.11 13.89
N LEU A 399 2.61 -0.05 14.56
CA LEU A 399 1.68 1.01 14.93
C LEU A 399 1.61 1.06 16.44
N TRP A 400 1.73 2.25 17.02
CA TRP A 400 1.57 2.45 18.45
C TRP A 400 0.61 3.61 18.72
N SER A 401 -0.19 3.49 19.78
CA SER A 401 -0.98 4.59 20.30
C SER A 401 -0.92 4.63 21.83
N HIS A 402 -0.99 5.85 22.39
CA HIS A 402 -1.10 6.07 23.83
C HIS A 402 -2.42 5.57 24.42
N ARG A 403 -3.44 5.35 23.58
CA ARG A 403 -4.76 4.84 23.99
C ARG A 403 -4.78 3.31 23.94
N ALA A 404 -5.41 2.70 24.92
CA ALA A 404 -5.66 1.26 24.94
C ALA A 404 -6.76 0.87 23.92
N ASP A 405 -6.68 -0.35 23.42
CA ASP A 405 -7.63 -0.99 22.51
C ASP A 405 -7.96 -0.19 21.24
N MET A 406 -7.01 0.63 20.77
CA MET A 406 -7.22 1.48 19.58
C MET A 406 -7.30 0.72 18.27
N PHE A 407 -6.53 -0.36 18.11
CA PHE A 407 -6.42 -1.06 16.85
C PHE A 407 -7.37 -2.25 16.83
N SER A 408 -8.49 -2.13 16.12
CA SER A 408 -9.45 -3.24 15.95
C SER A 408 -8.93 -4.31 14.98
N ALA A 409 -9.47 -5.52 15.06
CA ALA A 409 -9.11 -6.59 14.13
C ALA A 409 -9.45 -6.23 12.67
N ALA A 410 -10.60 -5.57 12.47
CA ALA A 410 -11.04 -5.09 11.15
C ALA A 410 -10.06 -4.08 10.56
N GLU A 411 -9.58 -3.11 11.35
CA GLU A 411 -8.58 -2.13 10.89
C GLU A 411 -7.24 -2.77 10.58
N THR A 412 -6.79 -3.72 11.39
CA THR A 412 -5.54 -4.43 11.11
C THR A 412 -5.63 -5.24 9.82
N SER A 413 -6.75 -5.93 9.57
CA SER A 413 -6.95 -6.66 8.33
C SER A 413 -7.11 -5.74 7.11
N MET A 414 -7.74 -4.59 7.27
CA MET A 414 -7.80 -3.56 6.23
C MET A 414 -6.40 -3.05 5.87
N LEU A 415 -5.57 -2.73 6.86
CA LEU A 415 -4.18 -2.32 6.62
C LEU A 415 -3.35 -3.42 5.96
N GLU A 416 -3.46 -4.68 6.40
CA GLU A 416 -2.79 -5.81 5.73
C GLU A 416 -3.12 -5.84 4.23
N GLN A 417 -4.40 -5.68 3.87
CA GLN A 417 -4.83 -5.64 2.48
C GLN A 417 -4.28 -4.43 1.72
N LEU A 418 -4.31 -3.24 2.32
CA LEU A 418 -3.80 -2.01 1.70
C LEU A 418 -2.27 -1.98 1.56
N MET A 419 -1.56 -2.76 2.39
CA MET A 419 -0.11 -2.91 2.33
C MET A 419 0.35 -3.96 1.31
N ALA A 420 -0.54 -4.80 0.79
CA ALA A 420 -0.19 -5.79 -0.21
C ALA A 420 0.34 -5.17 -1.54
N PRO A 421 -0.28 -4.11 -2.12
CA PRO A 421 0.28 -3.40 -3.26
C PRO A 421 1.63 -2.76 -2.96
N PHE A 422 1.81 -2.25 -1.73
CA PHE A 422 3.09 -1.70 -1.30
C PHE A 422 4.18 -2.77 -1.30
N SER A 423 3.91 -3.96 -0.74
CA SER A 423 4.86 -5.08 -0.74
C SER A 423 5.36 -5.42 -2.16
N LEU A 424 4.44 -5.46 -3.13
CA LEU A 424 4.78 -5.72 -4.52
C LEU A 424 5.62 -4.60 -5.14
N ALA A 425 5.21 -3.34 -4.94
CA ALA A 425 5.93 -2.18 -5.44
C ALA A 425 7.31 -2.04 -4.79
N TRP A 426 7.42 -2.30 -3.49
CA TRP A 426 8.66 -2.34 -2.74
C TRP A 426 9.64 -3.33 -3.35
N SER A 427 9.22 -4.58 -3.52
CA SER A 427 10.04 -5.63 -4.15
C SER A 427 10.50 -5.20 -5.55
N ARG A 428 9.60 -4.67 -6.38
CA ARG A 428 9.92 -4.17 -7.72
C ARG A 428 10.98 -3.07 -7.70
N VAL A 429 10.79 -2.04 -6.87
CA VAL A 429 11.71 -0.91 -6.77
C VAL A 429 13.08 -1.36 -6.25
N ARG A 430 13.10 -2.27 -5.26
CA ARG A 430 14.35 -2.84 -4.73
C ARG A 430 15.12 -3.65 -5.75
N VAL A 431 14.45 -4.53 -6.50
CA VAL A 431 15.08 -5.30 -7.57
C VAL A 431 15.57 -4.37 -8.67
N THR A 432 14.79 -3.34 -9.02
CA THR A 432 15.20 -2.36 -10.03
C THR A 432 16.41 -1.56 -9.58
N GLU A 433 16.47 -1.16 -8.30
CA GLU A 433 17.61 -0.45 -7.73
C GLU A 433 18.85 -1.35 -7.68
N GLN A 434 18.71 -2.62 -7.28
CA GLN A 434 19.80 -3.58 -7.34
C GLN A 434 20.30 -3.81 -8.78
N LEU A 435 19.39 -3.95 -9.75
CA LEU A 435 19.73 -4.05 -11.16
C LEU A 435 20.42 -2.78 -11.66
N ARG A 436 19.95 -1.59 -11.27
CA ARG A 436 20.60 -0.31 -11.57
C ARG A 436 22.00 -0.26 -10.97
N GLN A 437 22.18 -0.64 -9.71
CA GLN A 437 23.49 -0.69 -9.05
C GLN A 437 24.44 -1.68 -9.73
N MET A 438 24.00 -2.90 -10.02
CA MET A 438 24.78 -3.89 -10.78
C MET A 438 25.09 -3.42 -12.20
N ALA A 439 24.17 -2.69 -12.82
CA ALA A 439 24.35 -2.14 -14.17
C ALA A 439 25.20 -0.86 -14.19
N THR A 440 25.40 -0.16 -13.08
CA THR A 440 26.10 1.15 -13.03
C THR A 440 27.40 1.16 -12.26
N ARG A 441 27.55 0.29 -11.25
CA ARG A 441 28.72 0.24 -10.38
C ARG A 441 29.46 -1.09 -10.50
N ASP A 442 30.75 -1.05 -10.19
CA ASP A 442 31.57 -2.24 -10.03
C ASP A 442 31.38 -2.81 -8.62
N ALA A 443 31.00 -4.10 -8.54
CA ALA A 443 30.62 -4.75 -7.28
C ALA A 443 31.77 -4.86 -6.26
N LEU A 444 33.03 -4.88 -6.71
CA LEU A 444 34.18 -5.00 -5.82
C LEU A 444 34.62 -3.64 -5.26
N THR A 445 34.64 -2.61 -6.10
CA THR A 445 35.26 -1.31 -5.78
C THR A 445 34.24 -0.21 -5.41
N GLY A 446 32.98 -0.40 -5.77
CA GLY A 446 31.89 0.58 -5.62
C GLY A 446 32.00 1.79 -6.56
N LEU A 447 33.04 1.86 -7.40
CA LEU A 447 33.18 2.89 -8.44
C LEU A 447 32.15 2.67 -9.55
N ASN A 448 32.01 3.66 -10.43
CA ASN A 448 31.24 3.50 -11.66
C ASN A 448 31.86 2.38 -12.52
N ASN A 449 31.06 1.69 -13.30
CA ASN A 449 31.57 0.70 -14.26
C ASN A 449 31.87 1.35 -15.62
N ARG A 450 32.45 0.57 -16.53
CA ARG A 450 32.78 1.00 -17.89
C ARG A 450 31.61 1.60 -18.66
N ARG A 451 30.38 1.10 -18.48
CA ARG A 451 29.18 1.60 -19.17
C ARG A 451 28.87 3.04 -18.74
N VAL A 452 28.88 3.31 -17.44
CA VAL A 452 28.62 4.65 -16.91
C VAL A 452 29.72 5.63 -17.30
N ALA A 453 30.98 5.20 -17.30
CA ALA A 453 32.08 6.03 -17.80
C ALA A 453 31.86 6.48 -19.25
N ASN A 454 31.35 5.58 -20.10
CA ASN A 454 31.02 5.89 -21.50
C ASN A 454 29.85 6.88 -21.62
N GLU A 455 28.75 6.61 -20.93
CA GLU A 455 27.58 7.49 -20.97
C GLU A 455 27.90 8.90 -20.47
N HIS A 456 28.68 9.01 -19.39
CA HIS A 456 29.11 10.29 -18.84
C HIS A 456 30.10 11.01 -19.76
N PHE A 457 31.07 10.30 -20.34
CA PHE A 457 31.99 10.89 -21.31
C PHE A 457 31.24 11.47 -22.52
N GLU A 458 30.27 10.74 -23.08
CA GLU A 458 29.49 11.25 -24.23
C GLU A 458 28.55 12.41 -23.86
N ALA A 459 28.05 12.46 -22.62
CA ALA A 459 27.31 13.61 -22.12
C ALA A 459 28.21 14.86 -22.02
N GLU A 460 29.40 14.70 -21.45
CA GLU A 460 30.37 15.79 -21.29
C GLU A 460 31.03 16.18 -22.61
N ARG A 461 31.21 15.25 -23.56
CA ARG A 461 31.66 15.55 -24.92
C ARG A 461 30.68 16.49 -25.62
N ARG A 462 29.38 16.20 -25.55
CA ARG A 462 28.33 17.10 -26.07
C ARG A 462 28.35 18.47 -25.40
N ARG A 463 28.72 18.54 -24.12
CA ARG A 463 28.86 19.82 -23.40
C ARG A 463 30.13 20.58 -23.82
N ALA A 464 31.26 19.88 -23.95
CA ALA A 464 32.53 20.40 -24.43
C ALA A 464 32.37 21.00 -25.84
N LEU A 465 31.70 20.29 -26.75
CA LEU A 465 31.36 20.78 -28.10
C LEU A 465 30.57 22.09 -28.09
N ARG A 466 29.61 22.25 -27.16
CA ARG A 466 28.81 23.49 -27.04
C ARG A 466 29.57 24.64 -26.40
N THR A 467 30.47 24.35 -25.47
CA THR A 467 31.13 25.35 -24.62
C THR A 467 32.54 25.70 -25.07
N GLY A 468 33.13 24.90 -25.97
CA GLY A 468 34.54 25.00 -26.36
C GLY A 468 35.52 24.64 -25.24
N LYS A 469 35.05 24.04 -24.14
CA LYS A 469 35.90 23.68 -22.99
C LYS A 469 36.53 22.29 -23.18
N PRO A 470 37.76 22.06 -22.67
CA PRO A 470 38.44 20.78 -22.82
C PRO A 470 37.81 19.68 -21.96
N LEU A 471 37.91 18.43 -22.41
CA LEU A 471 37.48 17.25 -21.67
C LEU A 471 38.62 16.25 -21.64
N ALA A 472 39.12 15.90 -20.45
CA ALA A 472 40.23 14.96 -20.32
C ALA A 472 39.79 13.59 -19.81
N ALA A 473 40.63 12.60 -20.09
CA ALA A 473 40.50 11.24 -19.60
C ALA A 473 41.83 10.73 -19.07
N ILE A 474 41.79 9.99 -17.96
CA ILE A 474 42.92 9.25 -17.42
C ILE A 474 42.56 7.76 -17.47
N LEU A 475 43.38 6.96 -18.14
CA LEU A 475 43.33 5.50 -18.06
C LEU A 475 44.58 5.03 -17.31
N PHE A 476 44.41 4.16 -16.32
CA PHE A 476 45.54 3.68 -15.53
C PHE A 476 45.34 2.27 -15.02
N ASP A 477 46.45 1.61 -14.71
CA ASP A 477 46.49 0.19 -14.37
C ASP A 477 47.50 -0.07 -13.25
N VAL A 478 47.17 -1.02 -12.38
CA VAL A 478 48.01 -1.35 -11.21
C VAL A 478 49.22 -2.17 -11.66
N ASP A 479 50.42 -1.65 -11.38
CA ASP A 479 51.66 -2.28 -11.84
C ASP A 479 51.86 -3.65 -11.20
N HIS A 480 52.12 -4.64 -12.04
CA HIS A 480 52.39 -6.02 -11.62
C HIS A 480 51.25 -6.67 -10.80
N PHE A 481 50.00 -6.27 -11.01
CA PHE A 481 48.86 -6.80 -10.26
C PHE A 481 48.73 -8.33 -10.35
N LYS A 482 48.97 -8.93 -11.52
CA LYS A 482 49.05 -10.40 -11.65
C LYS A 482 50.03 -11.02 -10.65
N ARG A 483 51.23 -10.44 -10.46
CA ARG A 483 52.21 -10.93 -9.48
C ARG A 483 51.71 -10.78 -8.05
N VAL A 484 50.92 -9.74 -7.75
CA VAL A 484 50.26 -9.60 -6.45
C VAL A 484 49.30 -10.77 -6.21
N ASN A 485 48.42 -11.07 -7.18
CA ASN A 485 47.50 -12.21 -7.10
C ASN A 485 48.25 -13.54 -6.97
N ASP A 486 49.27 -13.76 -7.78
CA ASP A 486 50.05 -15.00 -7.79
C ASP A 486 50.82 -15.20 -6.46
N THR A 487 51.22 -14.11 -5.79
CA THR A 487 52.02 -14.17 -4.55
C THR A 487 51.15 -14.23 -3.29
N TRP A 488 50.03 -13.49 -3.26
CA TRP A 488 49.25 -13.23 -2.05
C TRP A 488 47.81 -13.75 -2.12
N GLY A 489 47.38 -14.26 -3.28
CA GLY A 489 46.02 -14.72 -3.53
C GLY A 489 45.07 -13.60 -3.95
N HIS A 490 43.96 -14.01 -4.57
CA HIS A 490 42.94 -13.10 -5.10
C HIS A 490 42.31 -12.21 -4.02
N ASP A 491 42.10 -12.69 -2.79
CA ASP A 491 41.56 -11.88 -1.69
C ASP A 491 42.39 -10.61 -1.42
N VAL A 492 43.72 -10.73 -1.46
CA VAL A 492 44.63 -9.59 -1.26
C VAL A 492 44.65 -8.68 -2.50
N GLY A 493 44.53 -9.25 -3.69
CA GLY A 493 44.31 -8.48 -4.92
C GLY A 493 43.04 -7.64 -4.85
N ASP A 494 41.95 -8.20 -4.34
CA ASP A 494 40.69 -7.51 -4.12
C ASP A 494 40.84 -6.35 -3.13
N ASP A 495 41.57 -6.55 -2.03
CA ASP A 495 41.89 -5.49 -1.08
C ASP A 495 42.73 -4.36 -1.69
N VAL A 496 43.67 -4.70 -2.59
CA VAL A 496 44.42 -3.71 -3.36
C VAL A 496 43.47 -2.89 -4.24
N LEU A 497 42.55 -3.52 -4.97
CA LEU A 497 41.59 -2.82 -5.83
C LEU A 497 40.63 -1.93 -5.03
N ARG A 498 40.15 -2.38 -3.86
CA ARG A 498 39.35 -1.56 -2.94
C ARG A 498 40.13 -0.34 -2.45
N ASN A 499 41.41 -0.51 -2.12
CA ASN A 499 42.27 0.59 -1.71
C ASN A 499 42.52 1.59 -2.86
N VAL A 500 42.72 1.11 -4.09
CA VAL A 500 42.83 2.00 -5.27
C VAL A 500 41.57 2.84 -5.45
N ALA A 501 40.41 2.20 -5.34
CA ALA A 501 39.12 2.87 -5.44
C ALA A 501 38.89 3.93 -4.36
N ARG A 502 39.31 3.65 -3.12
CA ARG A 502 39.30 4.62 -2.03
C ARG A 502 40.18 5.82 -2.34
N VAL A 503 41.43 5.59 -2.76
CA VAL A 503 42.37 6.67 -3.12
C VAL A 503 41.84 7.51 -4.27
N LEU A 504 41.18 6.90 -5.26
CA LEU A 504 40.52 7.63 -6.34
C LEU A 504 39.43 8.56 -5.81
N ARG A 505 38.48 8.03 -5.03
CA ARG A 505 37.37 8.82 -4.45
C ARG A 505 37.87 10.02 -3.63
N GLU A 506 38.94 9.84 -2.87
CA GLU A 506 39.56 10.91 -2.06
C GLU A 506 40.36 11.92 -2.89
N SER A 507 40.64 11.62 -4.16
CA SER A 507 41.54 12.42 -5.02
C SER A 507 40.84 13.19 -6.11
N VAL A 508 39.63 12.81 -6.50
CA VAL A 508 38.87 13.44 -7.59
C VAL A 508 37.90 14.50 -7.05
N ARG A 509 37.48 15.43 -7.91
CA ARG A 509 36.46 16.44 -7.59
C ARG A 509 35.05 15.85 -7.75
N GLU A 510 34.03 16.55 -7.29
CA GLU A 510 32.64 16.15 -7.46
C GLU A 510 32.21 16.05 -8.93
N THR A 511 32.79 16.89 -9.80
CA THR A 511 32.55 16.89 -11.25
C THR A 511 33.27 15.78 -11.99
N ASP A 512 34.29 15.16 -11.38
CA ASP A 512 35.10 14.14 -12.01
C ASP A 512 34.44 12.76 -11.80
N LEU A 513 34.48 11.89 -12.81
CA LEU A 513 33.87 10.57 -12.71
C LEU A 513 34.93 9.46 -12.69
N PRO A 514 35.24 8.88 -11.51
CA PRO A 514 36.09 7.69 -11.41
C PRO A 514 35.28 6.43 -11.70
N ALA A 515 35.88 5.51 -12.45
CA ALA A 515 35.31 4.23 -12.84
C ALA A 515 36.35 3.11 -12.85
N ARG A 516 35.89 1.87 -12.64
CA ARG A 516 36.68 0.67 -12.97
C ARG A 516 36.32 0.24 -14.39
N TYR A 517 37.31 0.27 -15.28
CA TYR A 517 37.15 0.07 -16.71
C TYR A 517 37.31 -1.40 -17.12
N GLY A 518 38.17 -2.12 -16.40
CA GLY A 518 38.51 -3.53 -16.62
C GLY A 518 39.01 -4.21 -15.33
N GLY A 519 39.63 -5.38 -15.46
CA GLY A 519 40.09 -6.19 -14.31
C GLY A 519 40.91 -5.39 -13.29
N GLU A 520 42.06 -4.87 -13.70
CA GLU A 520 42.93 -4.00 -12.88
C GLU A 520 43.04 -2.56 -13.43
N GLU A 521 42.20 -2.25 -14.41
CA GLU A 521 42.18 -0.99 -15.16
C GLU A 521 41.10 -0.03 -14.63
N PHE A 522 41.49 1.23 -14.43
CA PHE A 522 40.65 2.30 -13.92
C PHE A 522 40.65 3.47 -14.89
N PHE A 523 39.52 4.16 -14.95
CA PHE A 523 39.29 5.28 -15.84
C PHE A 523 38.72 6.47 -15.08
N VAL A 524 39.14 7.68 -15.43
CA VAL A 524 38.62 8.91 -14.83
C VAL A 524 38.26 9.90 -15.93
N VAL A 525 37.00 10.33 -15.98
CA VAL A 525 36.52 11.41 -16.86
C VAL A 525 36.64 12.74 -16.13
N LEU A 526 37.22 13.74 -16.79
CA LEU A 526 37.55 15.05 -16.21
C LEU A 526 36.96 16.18 -17.06
N PRO A 527 35.72 16.60 -16.75
CA PRO A 527 35.09 17.73 -17.43
C PRO A 527 35.89 19.02 -17.23
N GLU A 528 35.87 19.89 -18.25
CA GLU A 528 36.48 21.22 -18.22
C GLU A 528 37.96 21.21 -17.77
N THR A 529 38.69 20.15 -18.13
CA THR A 529 40.07 19.93 -17.70
C THR A 529 40.99 19.79 -18.90
N ASP A 530 42.02 20.63 -18.93
CA ASP A 530 43.09 20.60 -19.93
C ASP A 530 44.14 19.51 -19.62
N ILE A 531 45.10 19.34 -20.53
CA ILE A 531 46.10 18.28 -20.42
C ILE A 531 46.98 18.43 -19.17
N ASP A 532 47.32 19.66 -18.81
CA ASP A 532 48.13 19.95 -17.63
C ASP A 532 47.37 19.70 -16.34
N GLY A 533 46.08 20.05 -16.28
CA GLY A 533 45.18 19.73 -15.18
C GLY A 533 45.03 18.23 -14.99
N ALA A 534 44.81 17.50 -16.08
CA ALA A 534 44.68 16.04 -16.06
C ALA A 534 45.98 15.36 -15.62
N ARG A 535 47.14 15.80 -16.14
CA ARG A 535 48.46 15.31 -15.71
C ARG A 535 48.70 15.56 -14.22
N ARG A 536 48.37 16.75 -13.71
CA ARG A 536 48.52 17.06 -12.28
C ARG A 536 47.66 16.14 -11.40
N LEU A 537 46.43 15.86 -11.82
CA LEU A 537 45.56 14.93 -11.10
C LEU A 537 46.10 13.49 -11.16
N ALA A 538 46.52 13.02 -12.34
CA ALA A 538 47.12 11.70 -12.50
C ALA A 538 48.36 11.54 -11.58
N GLU A 539 49.24 12.54 -11.55
CA GLU A 539 50.44 12.51 -10.70
C GLU A 539 50.10 12.54 -9.20
N ARG A 540 49.03 13.25 -8.83
CA ARG A 540 48.52 13.24 -7.46
C ARG A 540 48.01 11.87 -7.06
N ILE A 541 47.23 11.21 -7.92
CA ILE A 541 46.72 9.85 -7.68
C ILE A 541 47.89 8.88 -7.60
N ARG A 542 48.83 8.92 -8.55
CA ARG A 542 50.04 8.09 -8.57
C ARG A 542 50.82 8.16 -7.26
N LYS A 543 51.17 9.38 -6.82
CA LYS A 543 51.90 9.60 -5.55
C LYS A 543 51.13 9.12 -4.32
N ARG A 544 49.80 9.22 -4.32
CA ARG A 544 48.96 8.74 -3.21
C ARG A 544 48.90 7.22 -3.19
N LEU A 545 48.77 6.55 -4.34
CA LEU A 545 48.79 5.09 -4.44
C LEU A 545 50.13 4.51 -4.02
N GLU A 546 51.24 5.07 -4.50
CA GLU A 546 52.60 4.67 -4.15
C GLU A 546 52.85 4.72 -2.63
N LYS A 547 52.25 5.69 -1.94
CA LYS A 547 52.35 5.84 -0.48
C LYS A 547 51.30 5.03 0.29
N SER A 548 50.25 4.55 -0.38
CA SER A 548 49.17 3.82 0.26
C SER A 548 49.66 2.45 0.75
N ARG A 549 49.13 2.01 1.89
CA ARG A 549 49.52 0.75 2.54
C ARG A 549 48.30 -0.14 2.66
N VAL A 550 48.34 -1.31 2.03
CA VAL A 550 47.30 -2.33 2.14
C VAL A 550 47.71 -3.31 3.24
N PRO A 551 46.94 -3.44 4.33
CA PRO A 551 47.28 -4.34 5.43
C PRO A 551 47.17 -5.80 4.99
N LEU A 552 48.13 -6.63 5.39
CA LEU A 552 48.13 -8.06 5.15
C LEU A 552 47.80 -8.81 6.45
N LYS A 553 47.24 -10.03 6.34
CA LYS A 553 46.87 -10.88 7.49
C LYS A 553 48.06 -11.21 8.42
N ASN A 554 49.29 -11.10 7.93
CA ASN A 554 50.52 -11.34 8.69
C ASN A 554 51.07 -10.08 9.41
N GLY A 555 50.30 -8.98 9.46
CA GLY A 555 50.70 -7.73 10.11
C GLY A 555 51.67 -6.86 9.31
N LYS A 556 52.03 -7.27 8.08
CA LYS A 556 52.81 -6.44 7.14
C LYS A 556 51.90 -5.57 6.28
N PHE A 557 52.50 -4.68 5.50
CA PHE A 557 51.80 -3.86 4.52
C PHE A 557 52.32 -4.14 3.11
N LEU A 558 51.41 -4.19 2.14
CA LEU A 558 51.71 -4.20 0.73
C LEU A 558 51.60 -2.77 0.19
N GLN A 559 52.60 -2.38 -0.62
CA GLN A 559 52.56 -1.14 -1.40
C GLN A 559 52.52 -1.52 -2.88
N VAL A 560 51.68 -0.82 -3.63
CA VAL A 560 51.53 -1.01 -5.07
C VAL A 560 51.75 0.33 -5.77
N THR A 561 52.23 0.27 -7.00
CA THR A 561 52.31 1.42 -7.89
C THR A 561 51.31 1.26 -9.03
N ALA A 562 51.07 2.33 -9.76
CA ALA A 562 50.24 2.30 -10.96
C ALA A 562 50.87 3.18 -12.03
N SER A 563 50.67 2.79 -13.28
CA SER A 563 51.06 3.55 -14.46
C SER A 563 49.84 4.22 -15.07
N PHE A 564 50.00 5.44 -15.60
CA PHE A 564 48.89 6.28 -16.04
C PHE A 564 49.12 6.79 -17.46
N GLY A 565 48.09 6.70 -18.29
CA GLY A 565 47.98 7.37 -19.59
C GLY A 565 46.91 8.46 -19.55
N VAL A 566 47.21 9.62 -20.10
CA VAL A 566 46.33 10.79 -20.10
C VAL A 566 46.05 11.22 -21.53
N ALA A 567 44.79 11.44 -21.88
CA ALA A 567 44.39 11.97 -23.18
C ALA A 567 43.35 13.09 -23.00
N VAL A 568 43.32 14.04 -23.94
CA VAL A 568 42.36 15.15 -23.95
C VAL A 568 41.56 15.12 -25.23
N PHE A 569 40.25 15.14 -25.11
CA PHE A 569 39.33 15.48 -26.19
C PHE A 569 39.37 16.99 -26.43
N ASP A 570 39.81 17.36 -27.62
CA ASP A 570 39.75 18.74 -28.10
C ASP A 570 38.60 18.88 -29.13
N PRO A 571 37.52 19.61 -28.80
CA PRO A 571 36.41 19.87 -29.70
C PRO A 571 36.82 20.48 -31.04
N SER A 572 37.97 21.17 -31.11
CA SER A 572 38.45 21.86 -32.32
C SER A 572 39.25 20.98 -33.28
N LEU A 573 39.87 19.90 -32.77
CA LEU A 573 40.70 19.00 -33.57
C LEU A 573 39.90 17.84 -34.16
N ASN A 574 39.06 17.20 -33.34
CA ASN A 574 38.26 16.05 -33.79
C ASN A 574 36.91 15.98 -33.07
N PRO A 575 35.91 16.74 -33.54
CA PRO A 575 34.58 16.80 -32.92
C PRO A 575 33.89 15.43 -32.78
N GLU A 576 34.20 14.49 -33.68
CA GLU A 576 33.60 13.14 -33.74
C GLU A 576 34.34 12.11 -32.89
N GLU A 577 35.43 12.49 -32.22
CA GLU A 577 36.17 11.59 -31.32
C GLU A 577 35.33 11.26 -30.08
N GLY A 578 34.64 10.12 -30.13
CA GLY A 578 33.96 9.56 -28.96
C GLY A 578 34.92 8.93 -27.96
N LEU A 579 34.39 8.37 -26.87
CA LEU A 579 35.20 7.77 -25.79
C LEU A 579 36.23 6.75 -26.32
N THR A 580 35.85 5.92 -27.29
CA THR A 580 36.74 4.88 -27.84
C THR A 580 38.04 5.44 -28.39
N GLY A 581 38.00 6.61 -29.05
CA GLY A 581 39.21 7.26 -29.60
C GLY A 581 40.12 7.78 -28.48
N VAL A 582 39.55 8.52 -27.55
CA VAL A 582 40.28 9.07 -26.40
C VAL A 582 40.84 7.98 -25.50
N ALA A 583 40.07 6.93 -25.23
CA ALA A 583 40.51 5.79 -24.43
C ALA A 583 41.65 5.04 -25.12
N LYS A 584 41.63 4.91 -26.46
CA LYS A 584 42.74 4.30 -27.22
C LYS A 584 44.02 5.13 -27.12
N ARG A 585 43.94 6.46 -27.20
CA ARG A 585 45.10 7.34 -27.01
C ARG A 585 45.64 7.27 -25.58
N ALA A 586 44.75 7.27 -24.58
CA ALA A 586 45.15 7.08 -23.18
C ALA A 586 45.79 5.70 -22.96
N ASP A 587 45.31 4.65 -23.62
CA ASP A 587 45.88 3.29 -23.55
C ASP A 587 47.29 3.21 -24.15
N LEU A 588 47.53 3.85 -25.30
CA LEU A 588 48.87 3.95 -25.88
C LEU A 588 49.85 4.68 -24.95
N ALA A 589 49.41 5.79 -24.34
CA ALA A 589 50.21 6.50 -23.35
C ALA A 589 50.48 5.65 -22.10
N LEU A 590 49.48 4.91 -21.62
CA LEU A 590 49.61 3.98 -20.50
C LEU A 590 50.60 2.85 -20.81
N TYR A 591 50.53 2.30 -22.03
CA TYR A 591 51.47 1.29 -22.50
C TYR A 591 52.91 1.82 -22.50
N ALA A 592 53.13 3.03 -23.03
CA ALA A 592 54.43 3.70 -22.98
C ALA A 592 54.90 3.96 -21.53
N ALA A 593 53.99 4.26 -20.61
CA ALA A 593 54.31 4.37 -19.18
C ALA A 593 54.77 3.02 -18.59
N LYS A 594 54.16 1.91 -18.99
CA LYS A 594 54.55 0.56 -18.55
C LYS A 594 55.91 0.14 -19.11
N GLU A 595 56.20 0.44 -20.37
CA GLU A 595 57.50 0.15 -20.97
C GLU A 595 58.62 1.05 -20.43
N GLY A 596 58.33 2.33 -20.18
CA GLY A 596 59.30 3.31 -19.70
C GLY A 596 59.68 3.17 -18.22
N GLY A 597 59.43 2.03 -17.58
CA GLY A 597 59.80 1.78 -16.17
C GLY A 597 58.66 1.79 -15.14
N ARG A 598 57.38 1.86 -15.59
CA ARG A 598 56.18 1.87 -14.72
C ARG A 598 56.15 3.04 -13.72
N ASN A 599 55.14 3.08 -12.85
CA ASN A 599 54.98 4.10 -11.81
C ASN A 599 55.19 5.54 -12.33
N GLN A 600 54.59 5.86 -13.47
CA GLN A 600 54.72 7.17 -14.12
C GLN A 600 53.45 7.57 -14.85
N VAL A 601 53.35 8.86 -15.15
CA VAL A 601 52.28 9.43 -15.96
C VAL A 601 52.83 9.76 -17.34
N ARG A 602 52.15 9.30 -18.39
CA ARG A 602 52.40 9.68 -19.77
C ARG A 602 51.17 10.35 -20.35
N ILE A 603 51.42 11.34 -21.20
CA ILE A 603 50.39 12.03 -21.99
C ILE A 603 50.40 11.43 -23.39
N ALA A 604 49.22 11.26 -23.98
CA ALA A 604 49.10 10.90 -25.38
C ALA A 604 49.48 12.11 -26.26
N ASP A 605 50.37 11.90 -27.22
CA ASP A 605 50.73 12.93 -28.20
C ASP A 605 49.60 13.11 -29.22
N ASP A 606 49.31 14.36 -29.60
CA ASP A 606 48.33 14.64 -30.67
C ASP A 606 48.80 14.14 -32.05
N ALA A 607 50.08 13.78 -32.19
CA ALA A 607 50.66 13.20 -33.41
C ALA A 607 50.25 11.74 -33.67
N ASP A 608 49.76 11.02 -32.65
CA ASP A 608 49.21 9.66 -32.78
C ASP A 608 47.75 9.66 -33.27
N HIS A 609 47.25 10.81 -33.71
CA HIS A 609 45.95 10.94 -34.34
C HIS A 609 45.93 10.17 -35.68
N PRO A 610 44.97 9.26 -35.93
CA PRO A 610 44.87 8.56 -37.22
C PRO A 610 44.55 9.46 -38.43
N LEU A 611 44.44 10.79 -38.22
CA LEU A 611 44.30 11.80 -39.27
C LEU A 611 45.57 12.64 -39.46
N ALA A 612 46.62 12.48 -38.63
CA ALA A 612 47.91 13.15 -38.85
C ALA A 612 48.71 12.53 -40.03
N ALA A 613 48.22 11.43 -40.60
CA ALA A 613 48.78 10.75 -41.78
C ALA A 613 47.99 11.03 -43.08
N LEU A 614 47.07 12.00 -43.08
CA LEU A 614 46.38 12.55 -44.25
C LEU A 614 46.68 14.05 -44.34
#